data_AF-A0A3D2MCN4-F1
#
_entry.id   AF-A0A3D2MCN4-F1
#
_cell.length_a   1.000
_cell.length_b   1.000
_cell.length_c   1.000
_cell.angle_alpha   90.00
_cell.angle_beta   90.00
_cell.angle_gamma   90.00
#
_symmetry.space_group_name_H-M   'P 1'
#
loop_
_entity.id
_entity.type
_entity.pdbx_description
1 polymer ?
#
loop_
_entity_poly.entity_id
_entity_poly.type
_entity_poly.pdbx_seq_one_letter_code
_entity_poly.pdbx_strand_id
1 'polypeptide(L)'
;MEWVIGVITIIGLIIGLLTLIKGNKKMGIMQLILTIIFLVATLLWCHKKNQFVFGGTNFEFIIQTATIDKMIEPYLIFLLLIILIVLIGINVFKLLERKK
;
A
#
# COMPACT_ATOMS: atom_id res chain seq x y z
N MET A 1 -11.38 -8.29 -3.25
CA MET A 1 -10.35 -7.25 -3.45
C MET A 1 -9.57 -6.90 -2.17
N GLU A 2 -10.03 -7.28 -0.96
CA GLU A 2 -9.20 -7.24 0.26
C GLU A 2 -7.89 -8.03 0.11
N TRP A 3 -7.97 -9.12 -0.65
CA TRP A 3 -6.81 -9.88 -1.11
C TRP A 3 -5.77 -9.05 -1.89
N VAL A 4 -6.18 -8.04 -2.66
CA VAL A 4 -5.24 -7.21 -3.44
C VAL A 4 -4.39 -6.36 -2.50
N ILE A 5 -5.02 -5.71 -1.52
CA ILE A 5 -4.32 -4.94 -0.48
C ILE A 5 -3.39 -5.89 0.28
N GLY A 6 -3.88 -7.05 0.72
CA GLY A 6 -3.08 -8.05 1.43
C GLY A 6 -1.87 -8.54 0.62
N VAL A 7 -2.06 -8.87 -0.65
CA VAL A 7 -0.98 -9.32 -1.55
C VAL A 7 0.06 -8.22 -1.75
N ILE A 8 -0.37 -6.98 -2.01
CA ILE A 8 0.55 -5.85 -2.21
C ILE A 8 1.34 -5.57 -0.92
N THR A 9 0.69 -5.65 0.24
CA THR A 9 1.36 -5.51 1.54
C THR A 9 2.39 -6.61 1.77
N ILE A 10 2.06 -7.88 1.51
CA ILE A 10 3.00 -9.01 1.66
C ILE A 10 4.21 -8.84 0.72
N ILE A 11 3.96 -8.52 -0.56
CA ILE A 11 5.02 -8.28 -1.54
C ILE A 11 5.89 -7.09 -1.10
N GLY A 12 5.27 -6.00 -0.65
CA GLY A 12 5.95 -4.81 -0.14
C GLY A 12 6.88 -5.12 1.03
N LEU A 13 6.42 -5.93 1.98
CA LEU A 13 7.22 -6.37 3.12
C LEU A 13 8.38 -7.28 2.70
N ILE A 14 8.12 -8.28 1.86
CA ILE A 14 9.15 -9.22 1.39
C ILE A 14 10.26 -8.47 0.64
N ILE A 15 9.89 -7.63 -0.33
CA ILE A 15 10.86 -6.87 -1.12
C ILE A 15 11.61 -5.85 -0.25
N GLY A 16 10.95 -5.21 0.72
CA GLY A 16 11.59 -4.30 1.66
C GLY A 16 12.64 -5.00 2.52
N LEU A 17 12.32 -6.18 3.06
CA LEU A 17 13.24 -7.03 3.82
C LEU A 17 14.41 -7.51 2.97
N LEU A 18 14.16 -8.00 1.74
CA LEU A 18 15.22 -8.41 0.83
C LEU A 18 16.17 -7.25 0.48
N THR A 19 15.63 -6.05 0.29
CA THR A 19 16.41 -4.83 0.01
C THR A 19 17.29 -4.44 1.19
N LEU A 20 16.78 -4.59 2.42
CA LEU A 20 17.54 -4.40 3.66
C LEU A 20 18.72 -5.37 3.74
N ILE A 21 18.45 -6.67 3.56
CA ILE A 21 19.46 -7.74 3.67
C ILE A 21 20.56 -7.57 2.62
N LYS A 22 20.20 -7.20 1.39
CA LYS A 22 21.19 -6.95 0.32
C LYS A 22 21.98 -5.64 0.46
N GLY A 23 21.83 -4.92 1.57
CA GLY A 23 22.71 -3.79 1.93
C GLY A 23 22.21 -2.41 1.49
N ASN A 24 21.06 -2.29 0.83
CA ASN A 24 20.47 -0.97 0.56
C ASN A 24 19.51 -0.55 1.68
N LYS A 25 20.08 -0.34 2.88
CA LYS A 25 19.32 -0.17 4.13
C LYS A 25 18.32 0.99 4.08
N LYS A 26 18.71 2.16 3.57
CA LYS A 26 17.82 3.34 3.50
C LYS A 26 16.56 3.05 2.67
N MET A 27 16.74 2.44 1.51
CA MET A 27 15.64 2.17 0.58
C MET A 27 14.73 1.04 1.08
N GLY A 28 15.30 0.02 1.70
CA GLY A 28 14.53 -1.06 2.33
C GLY A 28 13.70 -0.58 3.53
N ILE A 29 14.29 0.23 4.42
CA ILE A 29 13.55 0.85 5.55
C ILE A 29 12.41 1.74 5.02
N MET A 30 12.69 2.60 4.04
CA MET A 30 11.66 3.46 3.43
C MET A 30 10.50 2.63 2.89
N GLN A 31 10.78 1.52 2.18
CA GLN A 31 9.72 0.65 1.66
C GLN A 31 8.91 -0.01 2.79
N LEU A 32 9.56 -0.51 3.84
CA LEU A 32 8.84 -1.12 4.96
C LEU A 32 7.95 -0.11 5.67
N ILE A 33 8.46 1.08 5.98
CA ILE A 33 7.69 2.15 6.61
C ILE A 33 6.49 2.51 5.75
N LEU A 34 6.69 2.72 4.44
CA LEU A 34 5.61 3.09 3.53
C LEU A 34 4.55 1.99 3.43
N THR A 35 4.97 0.72 3.44
CA THR A 35 4.07 -0.45 3.40
C THR A 35 3.20 -0.51 4.66
N ILE A 36 3.79 -0.25 5.83
CA ILE A 36 3.06 -0.21 7.11
C ILE A 36 2.10 0.99 7.14
N ILE A 37 2.54 2.17 6.73
CA ILE A 37 1.69 3.38 6.67
C ILE A 37 0.49 3.14 5.77
N PHE A 38 0.69 2.55 4.58
CA PHE A 38 -0.39 2.21 3.66
C PHE A 38 -1.40 1.25 4.29
N LEU A 39 -0.93 0.18 4.94
CA LEU A 39 -1.79 -0.78 5.62
C LEU A 39 -2.62 -0.11 6.72
N VAL A 40 -1.97 0.68 7.59
CA VAL A 40 -2.64 1.36 8.70
C VAL A 40 -3.66 2.39 8.20
N ALA A 41 -3.30 3.21 7.22
CA ALA A 41 -4.21 4.21 6.63
C ALA A 41 -5.46 3.54 6.04
N THR A 42 -5.26 2.43 5.33
CA THR A 42 -6.36 1.66 4.74
C THR A 42 -7.27 1.05 5.81
N LEU A 43 -6.70 0.44 6.86
CA LEU A 43 -7.47 -0.15 7.96
C LEU A 43 -8.26 0.91 8.74
N LEU A 44 -7.65 2.06 9.05
CA LEU A 44 -8.31 3.16 9.75
C LEU A 44 -9.49 3.71 8.95
N TRP A 45 -9.33 3.85 7.63
CA TRP A 45 -10.42 4.33 6.79
C TRP A 45 -11.55 3.30 6.69
N CYS A 46 -11.22 2.03 6.46
CA CYS A 46 -12.21 0.95 6.43
C CYS A 46 -12.93 0.78 7.77
N HIS A 47 -12.30 1.08 8.91
CA HIS A 47 -12.98 1.06 10.20
C HIS A 47 -14.11 2.11 10.29
N LYS A 48 -13.92 3.27 9.66
CA LYS A 48 -14.97 4.31 9.59
C LYS A 48 -16.19 3.85 8.81
N LYS A 49 -16.08 2.84 7.92
CA LYS A 49 -17.22 2.29 7.17
C LYS A 49 -18.42 1.98 8.04
N ASN A 50 -18.22 1.49 9.26
CA ASN A 50 -19.30 1.16 10.20
C ASN A 50 -20.15 2.39 10.61
N GLN A 51 -19.62 3.60 10.41
CA GLN A 51 -20.32 4.86 10.65
C GLN A 51 -21.10 5.34 9.41
N PHE A 52 -20.85 4.73 8.25
CA PHE A 52 -21.58 5.01 7.01
C PHE A 52 -22.65 3.92 6.80
N VAL A 53 -23.81 4.32 6.28
CA VAL A 53 -24.86 3.39 5.86
C VAL A 53 -24.46 2.75 4.52
N PHE A 54 -23.40 1.95 4.54
CA PHE A 54 -22.80 1.37 3.34
C PHE A 54 -22.66 -0.15 3.47
N GLY A 55 -23.41 -0.89 2.63
CA GLY A 55 -23.49 -2.34 2.67
C GLY A 55 -22.48 -3.09 1.79
N GLY A 56 -21.71 -2.38 0.95
CA GLY A 56 -20.74 -2.97 0.03
C GLY A 56 -19.43 -3.41 0.69
N THR A 57 -18.44 -3.82 -0.11
CA THR A 57 -17.11 -4.22 0.40
C THR A 57 -16.28 -3.02 0.88
N ASN A 58 -15.24 -3.26 1.70
CA ASN A 58 -14.32 -2.21 2.13
C ASN A 58 -13.67 -1.44 0.96
N PHE A 59 -13.44 -2.12 -0.14
CA PHE A 59 -12.87 -1.51 -1.34
C PHE A 59 -13.89 -0.64 -2.08
N GLU A 60 -15.12 -1.13 -2.24
CA GLU A 60 -16.21 -0.32 -2.82
C GLU A 60 -16.48 0.90 -1.96
N PHE A 61 -16.35 0.78 -0.64
CA PHE A 61 -16.45 1.92 0.28
C PHE A 61 -15.37 2.97 -0.01
N ILE A 62 -14.10 2.58 -0.19
CA ILE A 62 -13.01 3.51 -0.54
C ILE A 62 -13.29 4.16 -1.91
N ILE A 63 -13.70 3.40 -2.92
CA ILE A 63 -14.03 3.96 -4.24
C ILE A 63 -15.18 4.95 -4.13
N GLN A 64 -16.30 4.54 -3.51
CA GLN A 64 -17.48 5.39 -3.38
C GLN A 64 -17.14 6.69 -2.66
N THR A 65 -16.44 6.59 -1.52
CA THR A 65 -16.05 7.78 -0.75
C THR A 65 -15.07 8.67 -1.52
N ALA A 66 -14.25 8.12 -2.41
CA ALA A 66 -13.40 8.88 -3.32
C ALA A 66 -14.21 9.56 -4.44
N THR A 67 -14.98 8.79 -5.21
CA THR A 67 -15.53 9.25 -6.50
C THR A 67 -16.88 9.92 -6.36
N ILE A 68 -17.72 9.45 -5.44
CA ILE A 68 -19.08 9.96 -5.23
C ILE A 68 -19.04 11.04 -4.15
N ASP A 69 -18.52 10.69 -2.97
CA ASP A 69 -18.50 11.62 -1.83
C ASP A 69 -17.36 12.63 -1.89
N LYS A 70 -16.42 12.47 -2.84
CA LYS A 70 -15.28 13.37 -3.10
C LYS A 70 -14.43 13.65 -1.86
N MET A 71 -14.34 12.69 -0.94
CA MET A 71 -13.50 12.78 0.25
C MET A 71 -12.03 12.68 -0.15
N ILE A 72 -11.16 13.39 0.57
CA ILE A 72 -9.73 13.51 0.23
C ILE A 72 -8.95 12.27 0.66
N GLU A 73 -9.30 11.69 1.80
CA GLU A 73 -8.57 10.58 2.41
C GLU A 73 -8.51 9.30 1.54
N PRO A 74 -9.60 8.88 0.86
CA PRO A 74 -9.54 7.79 -0.12
C PRO A 74 -8.54 8.05 -1.25
N TYR A 75 -8.46 9.29 -1.76
CA TYR A 75 -7.48 9.67 -2.78
C TYR A 75 -6.05 9.59 -2.26
N LEU A 76 -5.80 9.95 -0.99
CA LEU A 76 -4.49 9.78 -0.37
C LEU A 76 -4.10 8.30 -0.27
N ILE A 77 -5.05 7.41 0.05
CA ILE A 77 -4.81 5.95 0.07
C ILE A 77 -4.46 5.43 -1.34
N PHE A 78 -5.17 5.88 -2.37
CA PHE A 78 -4.84 5.52 -3.76
C PHE A 78 -3.48 6.05 -4.19
N LEU A 79 -3.13 7.28 -3.83
CA LEU A 79 -1.81 7.86 -4.11
C LEU A 79 -0.70 7.05 -3.43
N LEU A 80 -0.88 6.69 -2.15
CA LEU A 80 0.06 5.84 -1.41
C LEU A 80 0.22 4.48 -2.08
N LEU A 81 -0.87 3.87 -2.55
CA LEU A 81 -0.85 2.60 -3.27
C LEU A 81 0.02 2.69 -4.54
N ILE A 82 -0.16 3.74 -5.35
CA ILE A 82 0.62 3.95 -6.58
C ILE A 82 2.11 4.11 -6.25
N ILE A 83 2.45 4.95 -5.26
CA ILE A 83 3.83 5.15 -4.83
C ILE A 83 4.44 3.83 -4.36
N LEU A 84 3.69 3.02 -3.61
CA LEU A 84 4.15 1.74 -3.11
C LEU A 84 4.49 0.77 -4.26
N ILE A 85 3.61 0.67 -5.25
CA ILE A 85 3.81 -0.19 -6.43
C ILE A 85 5.06 0.22 -7.20
N VAL A 86 5.24 1.52 -7.43
CA VAL A 86 6.43 2.06 -8.11
C VAL A 86 7.69 1.72 -7.31
N LEU A 87 7.67 1.92 -5.99
CA LEU A 87 8.81 1.65 -5.13
C LEU A 87 9.19 0.16 -5.11
N ILE A 88 8.19 -0.73 -5.05
CA ILE A 88 8.37 -2.17 -5.17
C ILE A 88 9.06 -2.50 -6.50
N GLY A 89 8.57 -1.95 -7.62
CA GLY A 89 9.15 -2.16 -8.95
C GLY A 89 10.62 -1.74 -9.03
N ILE A 90 10.94 -0.55 -8.52
CA ILE A 90 12.32 -0.03 -8.47
C ILE A 90 13.21 -0.95 -7.62
N ASN A 91 12.74 -1.37 -6.44
CA ASN A 91 13.52 -2.26 -5.57
C ASN A 91 13.74 -3.63 -6.21
N VAL A 92 12.71 -4.21 -6.84
CA VAL A 92 12.83 -5.47 -7.60
C VAL A 92 13.87 -5.33 -8.71
N PHE A 93 13.81 -4.26 -9.50
CA PHE A 93 14.76 -4.02 -10.60
C PHE A 93 16.20 -3.92 -10.09
N LYS A 94 16.46 -3.10 -9.06
CA LYS A 94 17.80 -2.99 -8.46
C LYS A 94 18.29 -4.30 -7.83
N LEU A 95 17.37 -5.10 -7.27
CA LEU A 95 17.71 -6.41 -6.71
C LEU A 95 18.10 -7.44 -7.77
N LEU A 96 17.57 -7.30 -9.00
CA LEU A 96 17.90 -8.11 -10.17
C LEU A 96 19.23 -7.69 -10.80
N GLU A 97 19.47 -6.39 -10.97
CA GLU A 97 20.74 -5.89 -11.52
C GLU A 97 21.96 -6.31 -10.69
N ARG A 98 21.86 -6.27 -9.35
CA ARG A 98 22.95 -6.73 -8.47
C ARG A 98 23.28 -8.22 -8.55
N LYS A 99 22.45 -9.03 -9.21
CA LYS A 99 22.72 -10.46 -9.42
C LYS A 99 23.44 -10.75 -10.74
N LYS A 100 23.48 -9.80 -11.68
CA LYS A 100 24.35 -9.86 -12.86
C LYS A 100 25.75 -9.38 -12.50
#